data_AF-A0A7W4C4I8-F1
#
_entry.id   AF-A0A7W4C4I8-F1
#
_cell.length_a   1.000
_cell.length_b   1.000
_cell.length_c   1.000
_cell.angle_alpha   90.00
_cell.angle_beta   90.00
_cell.angle_gamma   90.00
#
_symmetry.space_group_name_H-M   'P 1'
#
loop_
_entity.id
_entity.type
_entity.pdbx_description
1 polymer ?
#
loop_
_entity_poly.entity_id
_entity_poly.type
_entity_poly.pdbx_seq_one_letter_code
_entity_poly.pdbx_strand_id
1 'polypeptide(L)'
;PIIDSANVSPDPQWVSQLGLAESFSFSRKPLRATIQLPVFGPCDCYVIHLKSKRSGVSRDDISESGLHGGADFVARQVLGRWASSLQRGSESALLCHQMLMRRQQTQQPFMLMGDFNDTMGSELLAAFNNQLRVYRSDIEDPGLAKLGETSLMAELQQSSLFDSYELFIDATKCNATLAQDEFESSSLVDEQPHPARQPTHYYGNSGSVLDYILVSSEFNPTQQQNLAHIIDYKTFDRHLVRPDYERDSDSTDHAPVMMRFCVRT
;
A
#
# COMPACT_ATOMS: atom_id res chain seq x y z
N PRO A 1 10.06 -0.36 -22.51
CA PRO A 1 9.58 0.60 -21.49
C PRO A 1 10.28 0.40 -20.14
N ILE A 2 10.44 -0.85 -19.68
CA ILE A 2 11.30 -1.16 -18.53
C ILE A 2 12.76 -0.88 -18.91
N ILE A 3 13.47 -0.09 -18.11
CA ILE A 3 14.87 0.31 -18.34
C ILE A 3 15.83 -0.23 -17.27
N ASP A 4 15.31 -0.67 -16.13
CA ASP A 4 16.07 -1.28 -15.04
C ASP A 4 15.15 -2.15 -14.19
N SER A 5 15.67 -3.21 -13.57
CA SER A 5 14.91 -4.06 -12.65
C SER A 5 15.81 -4.76 -11.65
N ALA A 6 15.39 -4.80 -10.39
CA ALA A 6 16.12 -5.48 -9.33
C ALA A 6 15.18 -6.01 -8.24
N ASN A 7 15.55 -7.13 -7.63
CA ASN A 7 14.92 -7.57 -6.38
C ASN A 7 15.34 -6.63 -5.25
N VAL A 8 14.40 -6.29 -4.37
CA VAL A 8 14.69 -5.53 -3.15
C VAL A 8 15.13 -6.49 -2.05
N SER A 9 16.23 -6.16 -1.37
CA SER A 9 16.72 -6.90 -0.20
C SER A 9 16.64 -6.00 1.03
N PRO A 10 16.38 -6.57 2.22
CA PRO A 10 16.37 -5.80 3.46
C PRO A 10 17.78 -5.31 3.79
N ASP A 11 17.89 -4.15 4.42
CA ASP A 11 19.18 -3.65 4.93
C ASP A 11 19.59 -4.45 6.18
N PRO A 12 20.74 -5.16 6.17
CA PRO A 12 21.19 -5.93 7.32
C PRO A 12 21.34 -5.11 8.61
N GLN A 13 21.69 -3.82 8.50
CA GLN A 13 21.80 -2.94 9.65
C GLN A 13 20.44 -2.79 10.35
N TRP A 14 19.37 -2.53 9.59
CA TRP A 14 18.03 -2.37 10.13
C TRP A 14 17.40 -3.70 10.57
N VAL A 15 17.74 -4.81 9.93
CA VAL A 15 17.37 -6.15 10.41
C VAL A 15 17.87 -6.36 11.85
N SER A 16 19.14 -6.04 12.11
CA SER A 16 19.73 -6.16 13.45
C SER A 16 19.14 -5.14 14.44
N GLN A 17 19.00 -3.87 14.03
CA GLN A 17 18.44 -2.82 14.91
C GLN A 17 16.99 -3.07 15.32
N LEU A 18 16.19 -3.72 14.46
CA LEU A 18 14.81 -4.11 14.77
C LEU A 18 14.72 -5.40 15.60
N GLY A 19 15.85 -6.02 15.95
CA GLY A 19 15.89 -7.27 16.73
C GLY A 19 15.38 -8.48 15.97
N LEU A 20 15.42 -8.45 14.63
CA LEU A 20 15.04 -9.58 13.79
C LEU A 20 16.19 -10.58 13.67
N ALA A 21 15.87 -11.83 13.38
CA ALA A 21 16.89 -12.83 13.10
C ALA A 21 17.76 -12.40 11.90
N GLU A 22 19.07 -12.67 11.95
CA GLU A 22 19.98 -12.37 10.84
C GLU A 22 19.58 -13.07 9.52
N SER A 23 18.83 -14.17 9.64
CA SER A 23 18.24 -14.92 8.52
C SER A 23 16.94 -14.32 7.97
N PHE A 24 16.48 -13.17 8.49
CA PHE A 24 15.27 -12.52 8.02
C PHE A 24 15.34 -12.27 6.51
N SER A 25 14.26 -12.61 5.83
CA SER A 25 14.06 -12.30 4.43
C SER A 25 12.58 -12.04 4.17
N PHE A 26 12.28 -11.31 3.10
CA PHE A 26 10.90 -11.18 2.62
C PHE A 26 10.34 -12.56 2.26
N SER A 27 9.11 -12.86 2.70
CA SER A 27 8.41 -14.12 2.39
C SER A 27 8.27 -14.33 0.88
N ARG A 28 8.05 -13.23 0.14
CA ARG A 28 8.27 -13.13 -1.31
C ARG A 28 9.10 -11.90 -1.57
N LYS A 29 10.16 -12.03 -2.38
CA LYS A 29 11.06 -10.92 -2.70
C LYS A 29 10.30 -9.83 -3.47
N PRO A 30 10.27 -8.58 -2.97
CA PRO A 30 9.75 -7.46 -3.75
C PRO A 30 10.58 -7.26 -5.02
N LEU A 31 9.90 -6.95 -6.12
CA LEU A 31 10.54 -6.62 -7.39
C LEU A 31 10.36 -5.13 -7.66
N ARG A 32 11.46 -4.41 -7.90
CA ARG A 32 11.43 -3.05 -8.44
C ARG A 32 11.74 -3.12 -9.93
N ALA A 33 10.94 -2.46 -10.75
CA ALA A 33 11.23 -2.17 -12.15
C ALA A 33 11.16 -0.65 -12.38
N THR A 34 12.21 -0.05 -12.93
CA THR A 34 12.15 1.34 -13.41
C THR A 34 11.56 1.34 -14.80
N ILE A 35 10.45 2.04 -14.96
CA ILE A 35 9.72 2.16 -16.22
C ILE A 35 9.89 3.58 -16.74
N GLN A 36 10.32 3.73 -17.99
CA GLN A 36 10.33 5.01 -18.70
C GLN A 36 8.90 5.36 -19.10
N LEU A 37 8.29 6.31 -18.39
CA LEU A 37 6.97 6.85 -18.72
C LEU A 37 7.11 8.11 -19.60
N PRO A 38 6.23 8.31 -20.59
CA PRO A 38 6.18 9.53 -21.38
C PRO A 38 5.93 10.74 -20.46
N VAL A 39 6.69 11.82 -20.65
CA VAL A 39 6.64 13.10 -19.89
C VAL A 39 7.05 12.96 -18.41
N PHE A 40 6.64 11.92 -17.71
CA PHE A 40 6.98 11.64 -16.31
C PHE A 40 8.47 11.33 -16.10
N GLY A 41 9.13 10.76 -17.11
CA GLY A 41 10.49 10.24 -16.95
C GLY A 41 10.53 8.82 -16.36
N PRO A 42 11.70 8.40 -15.86
CA PRO A 42 11.85 7.14 -15.13
C PRO A 42 11.00 7.11 -13.86
N CYS A 43 10.20 6.06 -13.69
CA CYS A 43 9.37 5.81 -12.51
C CYS A 43 9.64 4.43 -11.93
N ASP A 44 9.96 4.35 -10.63
CA ASP A 44 10.22 3.09 -9.94
C ASP A 44 8.90 2.41 -9.54
N CYS A 45 8.62 1.24 -10.13
CA CYS A 45 7.43 0.44 -9.87
C CYS A 45 7.79 -0.76 -9.01
N TYR A 46 7.29 -0.81 -7.78
CA TYR A 46 7.50 -1.91 -6.84
C TYR A 46 6.30 -2.85 -6.87
N VAL A 47 6.55 -4.15 -7.04
CA VAL A 47 5.55 -5.22 -6.96
C VAL A 47 5.82 -6.07 -5.73
N ILE A 48 4.79 -6.26 -4.90
CA ILE A 48 4.88 -7.00 -3.64
C ILE A 48 3.81 -8.07 -3.52
N HIS A 49 4.11 -9.04 -2.65
CA HIS A 49 3.13 -9.96 -2.09
C HIS A 49 3.56 -10.24 -0.65
N LEU A 50 3.01 -9.48 0.30
CA LEU A 50 3.39 -9.56 1.71
C LEU A 50 2.93 -10.86 2.35
N LYS A 51 3.46 -11.18 3.54
CA LYS A 51 3.08 -12.39 4.28
C LYS A 51 1.58 -12.41 4.59
N SER A 52 0.91 -13.50 4.21
CA SER A 52 -0.52 -13.72 4.52
C SER A 52 -0.82 -13.81 6.01
N LYS A 53 -2.07 -13.47 6.41
CA LYS A 53 -2.59 -13.66 7.78
C LYS A 53 -2.67 -15.12 8.25
N ARG A 54 -2.65 -16.07 7.30
CA ARG A 54 -2.69 -17.52 7.59
C ARG A 54 -1.46 -17.93 8.40
N SER A 55 -1.69 -18.64 9.52
CA SER A 55 -0.61 -19.19 10.35
C SER A 55 0.20 -20.18 9.53
N GLY A 56 1.43 -19.81 9.18
CA GLY A 56 2.35 -20.69 8.46
C GLY A 56 3.16 -21.60 9.37
N VAL A 57 2.89 -21.58 10.69
CA VAL A 57 3.71 -22.34 11.64
C VAL A 57 3.47 -23.82 11.45
N SER A 58 4.55 -24.53 11.12
CA SER A 58 4.53 -25.98 11.00
C SER A 58 4.19 -26.59 12.37
N ARG A 59 3.58 -27.78 12.40
CA ARG A 59 3.31 -28.46 13.68
C ARG A 59 4.59 -28.70 14.49
N ASP A 60 5.73 -28.73 13.82
CA ASP A 60 7.03 -29.07 14.38
C ASP A 60 7.67 -27.89 15.15
N ASP A 61 7.36 -26.64 14.82
CA ASP A 61 7.94 -25.47 15.52
C ASP A 61 7.28 -25.18 16.89
N ILE A 62 6.07 -25.71 17.14
CA ILE A 62 5.31 -25.50 18.40
C ILE A 62 5.20 -26.81 19.20
N SER A 63 5.80 -27.91 18.74
CA SER A 63 5.67 -29.23 19.38
C SER A 63 6.35 -29.34 20.76
N GLU A 64 7.08 -28.33 21.22
CA GLU A 64 7.76 -28.34 22.53
C GLU A 64 6.95 -27.67 23.66
N SER A 65 5.76 -27.13 23.40
CA SER A 65 4.99 -26.41 24.44
C SER A 65 4.40 -27.31 25.54
N GLY A 66 4.37 -28.64 25.34
CA GLY A 66 3.72 -29.58 26.26
C GLY A 66 2.19 -29.47 26.32
N LEU A 67 1.57 -28.58 25.54
CA LEU A 67 0.12 -28.44 25.44
C LEU A 67 -0.50 -29.55 24.59
N HIS A 68 -1.74 -29.93 24.91
CA HIS A 68 -2.50 -30.94 24.16
C HIS A 68 -3.96 -30.51 23.92
N GLY A 69 -4.62 -31.18 22.96
CA GLY A 69 -6.04 -30.98 22.68
C GLY A 69 -6.38 -29.55 22.25
N GLY A 70 -7.49 -29.01 22.77
CA GLY A 70 -7.97 -27.68 22.40
C GLY A 70 -7.01 -26.53 22.78
N ALA A 71 -6.29 -26.64 23.91
CA ALA A 71 -5.35 -25.61 24.35
C ALA A 71 -4.17 -25.46 23.39
N ASP A 72 -3.60 -26.58 22.94
CA ASP A 72 -2.53 -26.61 21.93
C ASP A 72 -3.01 -26.02 20.59
N PHE A 73 -4.22 -26.39 20.16
CA PHE A 73 -4.80 -25.84 18.94
C PHE A 73 -4.93 -24.31 19.00
N VAL A 74 -5.48 -23.77 20.09
CA VAL A 74 -5.63 -22.32 20.27
C VAL A 74 -4.26 -21.63 20.32
N ALA A 75 -3.31 -22.17 21.09
CA ALA A 75 -1.96 -21.62 21.20
C ALA A 75 -1.27 -21.54 19.82
N ARG A 76 -1.33 -22.61 19.03
CA ARG A 76 -0.78 -22.63 17.67
C ARG A 76 -1.41 -21.58 16.75
N GLN A 77 -2.74 -21.40 16.84
CA GLN A 77 -3.43 -20.39 16.05
C GLN A 77 -3.01 -18.98 16.44
N VAL A 78 -2.93 -18.67 17.74
CA VAL A 78 -2.54 -17.35 18.23
C VAL A 78 -1.08 -17.05 17.86
N LEU A 79 -0.15 -17.95 18.22
CA LEU A 79 1.27 -17.76 17.96
C LEU A 79 1.57 -17.67 16.47
N GLY A 80 0.95 -18.53 15.65
CA GLY A 80 1.21 -18.53 14.22
C GLY A 80 0.60 -17.34 13.46
N ARG A 81 -0.53 -16.81 13.92
CA ARG A 81 -1.07 -15.54 13.42
C ARG A 81 -0.15 -14.38 13.81
N TRP A 82 0.30 -14.32 15.06
CA TRP A 82 1.22 -13.28 15.50
C TRP A 82 2.55 -13.32 14.73
N ALA A 83 3.16 -14.50 14.57
CA ALA A 83 4.37 -14.66 13.75
C ALA A 83 4.19 -14.15 12.32
N SER A 84 3.02 -14.40 11.72
CA SER A 84 2.70 -13.89 10.38
C SER A 84 2.51 -12.36 10.36
N SER A 85 1.95 -11.78 11.43
CA SER A 85 1.83 -10.33 11.59
C SER A 85 3.18 -9.67 11.81
N LEU A 86 4.06 -10.26 12.64
CA LEU A 86 5.42 -9.79 12.85
C LEU A 86 6.20 -9.76 11.54
N GLN A 87 6.17 -10.87 10.79
CA GLN A 87 6.78 -10.95 9.46
C GLN A 87 6.24 -9.87 8.52
N ARG A 88 4.90 -9.72 8.39
CA ARG A 88 4.29 -8.70 7.50
C ARG A 88 4.64 -7.26 7.90
N GLY A 89 4.66 -6.97 9.21
CA GLY A 89 5.05 -5.65 9.72
C GLY A 89 6.52 -5.35 9.43
N SER A 90 7.42 -6.31 9.68
CA SER A 90 8.84 -6.19 9.37
C SER A 90 9.10 -6.02 7.86
N GLU A 91 8.42 -6.79 7.02
CA GLU A 91 8.47 -6.64 5.56
C GLU A 91 8.05 -5.24 5.14
N SER A 92 6.95 -4.73 5.68
CA SER A 92 6.42 -3.40 5.33
C SER A 92 7.40 -2.28 5.71
N ALA A 93 7.91 -2.31 6.95
CA ALA A 93 8.84 -1.30 7.44
C ALA A 93 10.17 -1.30 6.67
N LEU A 94 10.78 -2.48 6.48
CA LEU A 94 12.06 -2.61 5.78
C LEU A 94 11.93 -2.27 4.30
N LEU A 95 10.81 -2.62 3.65
CA LEU A 95 10.57 -2.23 2.27
C LEU A 95 10.41 -0.72 2.14
N CYS A 96 9.63 -0.08 3.02
CA CYS A 96 9.46 1.37 3.03
C CYS A 96 10.82 2.09 3.14
N HIS A 97 11.67 1.66 4.08
CA HIS A 97 13.03 2.20 4.21
C HIS A 97 13.82 2.08 2.89
N GLN A 98 13.84 0.90 2.26
CA GLN A 98 14.54 0.70 0.99
C GLN A 98 14.00 1.57 -0.15
N MET A 99 12.68 1.75 -0.22
CA MET A 99 12.04 2.63 -1.19
C MET A 99 12.44 4.10 -0.97
N LEU A 100 12.46 4.56 0.27
CA LEU A 100 12.86 5.92 0.62
C LEU A 100 14.35 6.18 0.35
N MET A 101 15.22 5.23 0.66
CA MET A 101 16.64 5.29 0.30
C MET A 101 16.83 5.43 -1.22
N ARG A 102 16.11 4.61 -2.00
CA ARG A 102 16.14 4.68 -3.47
C ARG A 102 15.59 6.01 -3.98
N ARG A 103 14.49 6.49 -3.40
CA ARG A 103 13.90 7.79 -3.72
C ARG A 103 14.88 8.92 -3.44
N GLN A 104 15.54 8.94 -2.29
CA GLN A 104 16.54 9.96 -1.95
C GLN A 104 17.68 10.01 -2.97
N GLN A 105 18.16 8.85 -3.44
CA GLN A 105 19.25 8.77 -4.41
C GLN A 105 18.87 9.20 -5.83
N THR A 106 17.61 8.98 -6.23
CA THR A 106 17.21 9.12 -7.64
C THR A 106 16.20 10.21 -7.92
N GLN A 107 15.47 10.65 -6.89
CA GLN A 107 14.35 11.58 -6.99
C GLN A 107 13.25 11.11 -7.97
N GLN A 108 13.24 9.83 -8.33
CA GLN A 108 12.28 9.28 -9.28
C GLN A 108 10.92 9.10 -8.62
N PRO A 109 9.81 9.47 -9.29
CA PRO A 109 8.48 9.09 -8.85
C PRO A 109 8.38 7.58 -8.69
N PHE A 110 7.54 7.11 -7.79
CA PHE A 110 7.45 5.69 -7.50
C PHE A 110 6.03 5.23 -7.19
N MET A 111 5.80 3.95 -7.42
CA MET A 111 4.52 3.29 -7.16
C MET A 111 4.78 1.97 -6.45
N LEU A 112 3.90 1.59 -5.53
CA LEU A 112 3.92 0.32 -4.82
C LEU A 112 2.60 -0.41 -5.04
N MET A 113 2.66 -1.62 -5.57
CA MET A 113 1.46 -2.37 -5.92
C MET A 113 1.57 -3.87 -5.66
N GLY A 114 0.43 -4.52 -5.53
CA GLY A 114 0.31 -5.97 -5.35
C GLY A 114 -0.52 -6.33 -4.13
N ASP A 115 -0.33 -7.54 -3.61
CA ASP A 115 -1.09 -8.08 -2.49
C ASP A 115 -0.41 -7.72 -1.16
N PHE A 116 -1.02 -6.80 -0.41
CA PHE A 116 -0.54 -6.38 0.90
C PHE A 116 -0.95 -7.35 2.01
N ASN A 117 -1.88 -8.27 1.75
CA ASN A 117 -2.41 -9.24 2.71
C ASN A 117 -2.99 -8.61 4.00
N ASP A 118 -3.29 -7.31 3.98
CA ASP A 118 -3.92 -6.57 5.06
C ASP A 118 -4.65 -5.34 4.52
N THR A 119 -5.45 -4.70 5.36
CA THR A 119 -6.14 -3.45 5.01
C THR A 119 -5.24 -2.25 5.26
N MET A 120 -5.35 -1.18 4.46
CA MET A 120 -4.52 0.04 4.62
C MET A 120 -4.64 0.75 5.98
N GLY A 121 -5.72 0.52 6.72
CA GLY A 121 -5.90 1.02 8.09
C GLY A 121 -5.21 0.17 9.17
N SER A 122 -4.58 -0.94 8.81
CA SER A 122 -3.82 -1.79 9.73
C SER A 122 -2.52 -1.11 10.16
N GLU A 123 -2.20 -1.17 11.46
CA GLU A 123 -0.92 -0.66 11.99
C GLU A 123 0.29 -1.32 11.34
N LEU A 124 0.15 -2.56 10.85
CA LEU A 124 1.22 -3.29 10.16
C LEU A 124 1.60 -2.65 8.82
N LEU A 125 0.67 -1.89 8.21
CA LEU A 125 0.87 -1.16 6.97
C LEU A 125 1.04 0.35 7.21
N ALA A 126 1.26 0.78 8.45
CA ALA A 126 1.49 2.20 8.79
C ALA A 126 2.66 2.81 8.00
N ALA A 127 3.64 1.99 7.61
CA ALA A 127 4.75 2.41 6.74
C ALA A 127 4.32 2.87 5.34
N PHE A 128 3.10 2.53 4.91
CA PHE A 128 2.57 2.83 3.58
C PHE A 128 1.33 3.73 3.59
N ASN A 129 0.87 4.15 4.77
CA ASN A 129 -0.25 5.07 4.90
C ASN A 129 0.23 6.44 5.39
N ASN A 130 -0.55 7.47 5.07
CA ASN A 130 -0.22 8.85 5.44
C ASN A 130 -0.74 9.25 6.82
N GLN A 131 -0.85 8.28 7.73
CA GLN A 131 -1.35 8.52 9.09
C GLN A 131 -0.24 8.70 10.12
N LEU A 132 1.02 8.78 9.68
CA LEU A 132 2.15 9.01 10.56
C LEU A 132 1.94 10.32 11.34
N ARG A 133 1.75 10.19 12.65
CA ARG A 133 1.68 11.35 13.55
C ARG A 133 3.10 11.84 13.77
N VAL A 134 3.37 13.05 13.30
CA VAL A 134 4.66 13.71 13.50
C VAL A 134 4.56 14.67 14.67
N TYR A 135 5.31 14.39 15.73
CA TYR A 135 5.47 15.31 16.84
C TYR A 135 6.67 16.20 16.58
N ARG A 136 6.52 17.52 16.70
CA ARG A 136 7.63 18.46 16.49
C ARG A 136 8.82 18.21 17.43
N SER A 137 8.58 17.63 18.60
CA SER A 137 9.62 17.23 19.55
C SER A 137 10.58 16.18 19.01
N ASP A 138 10.13 15.39 18.03
CA ASP A 138 10.87 14.24 17.51
C ASP A 138 11.70 14.63 16.28
N ILE A 139 11.59 15.88 15.81
CA ILE A 139 12.32 16.39 14.65
C ILE A 139 13.68 16.90 15.11
N GLU A 140 14.70 16.07 14.88
CA GLU A 140 16.10 16.43 15.17
C GLU A 140 16.76 17.22 14.03
N ASP A 141 16.26 17.09 12.79
CA ASP A 141 16.85 17.77 11.64
C ASP A 141 16.69 19.31 11.74
N PRO A 142 17.80 20.09 11.75
CA PRO A 142 17.74 21.54 11.93
C PRO A 142 17.03 22.28 10.78
N GLY A 143 16.97 21.69 9.59
CA GLY A 143 16.25 22.22 8.44
C GLY A 143 14.75 22.07 8.64
N LEU A 144 14.30 20.85 8.92
CA LEU A 144 12.89 20.53 9.18
C LEU A 144 12.35 21.26 10.41
N ALA A 145 13.15 21.37 11.48
CA ALA A 145 12.74 22.05 12.72
C ALA A 145 12.39 23.54 12.52
N LYS A 146 12.99 24.19 11.52
CA LYS A 146 12.73 25.61 11.17
C LYS A 146 11.51 25.80 10.29
N LEU A 147 10.98 24.74 9.68
CA LEU A 147 9.86 24.84 8.77
C LEU A 147 8.56 25.15 9.54
N GLY A 148 7.78 26.06 8.97
CA GLY A 148 6.38 26.25 9.34
C GLY A 148 5.58 24.97 9.10
N GLU A 149 4.42 24.83 9.75
CA GLU A 149 3.65 23.59 9.73
C GLU A 149 3.27 23.13 8.31
N THR A 150 2.79 24.06 7.48
CA THR A 150 2.44 23.77 6.08
C THR A 150 3.64 23.29 5.27
N SER A 151 4.79 23.95 5.39
CA SER A 151 6.00 23.57 4.65
C SER A 151 6.59 22.26 5.14
N LEU A 152 6.55 22.00 6.45
CA LEU A 152 6.97 20.73 7.02
C LEU A 152 6.10 19.57 6.51
N MET A 153 4.78 19.75 6.51
CA MET A 153 3.85 18.74 5.98
C MET A 153 4.09 18.49 4.49
N ALA A 154 4.28 19.55 3.69
CA ALA A 154 4.59 19.40 2.27
C ALA A 154 5.92 18.66 2.04
N GLU A 155 6.95 18.93 2.84
CA GLU A 155 8.24 18.24 2.75
C GLU A 155 8.10 16.75 3.08
N LEU A 156 7.43 16.42 4.17
CA LEU A 156 7.20 15.02 4.57
C LEU A 156 6.34 14.26 3.56
N GLN A 157 5.35 14.92 2.97
CA GLN A 157 4.50 14.34 1.93
C GLN A 157 5.26 13.98 0.66
N GLN A 158 6.46 14.52 0.40
CA GLN A 158 7.30 14.07 -0.71
C GLN A 158 7.81 12.64 -0.54
N SER A 159 7.86 12.14 0.70
CA SER A 159 8.25 10.77 1.04
C SER A 159 7.05 9.87 1.32
N SER A 160 5.83 10.38 1.15
CA SER A 160 4.59 9.66 1.42
C SER A 160 4.11 8.84 0.22
N LEU A 161 3.32 7.82 0.52
CA LEU A 161 2.55 7.04 -0.44
C LEU A 161 1.07 7.36 -0.30
N PHE A 162 0.37 7.48 -1.42
CA PHE A 162 -1.04 7.81 -1.48
C PHE A 162 -1.81 6.66 -2.13
N ASP A 163 -2.96 6.28 -1.57
CA ASP A 163 -3.81 5.28 -2.19
C ASP A 163 -4.46 5.85 -3.45
N SER A 164 -4.19 5.25 -4.61
CA SER A 164 -4.71 5.73 -5.89
C SER A 164 -6.23 5.68 -5.96
N TYR A 165 -6.89 4.79 -5.22
CA TYR A 165 -8.35 4.77 -5.12
C TYR A 165 -8.87 6.01 -4.42
N GLU A 166 -8.29 6.38 -3.27
CA GLU A 166 -8.71 7.57 -2.51
C GLU A 166 -8.46 8.84 -3.33
N LEU A 167 -7.31 8.95 -4.01
CA LEU A 167 -7.04 10.07 -4.92
C LEU A 167 -8.07 10.18 -6.05
N PHE A 168 -8.51 9.04 -6.62
CA PHE A 168 -9.54 9.01 -7.65
C PHE A 168 -10.91 9.45 -7.12
N ILE A 169 -11.28 8.99 -5.92
CA ILE A 169 -12.52 9.40 -5.25
C ILE A 169 -12.51 10.89 -4.96
N ASP A 170 -11.41 11.42 -4.40
CA ASP A 170 -11.30 12.84 -4.07
C ASP A 170 -11.39 13.72 -5.32
N ALA A 171 -10.73 13.32 -6.43
CA ALA A 171 -10.85 14.02 -7.71
C ALA A 171 -12.29 14.04 -8.23
N THR A 172 -13.04 12.93 -8.05
CA THR A 172 -14.44 12.83 -8.48
C THR A 172 -15.35 13.76 -7.66
N LYS A 173 -15.13 13.84 -6.34
CA LYS A 173 -15.86 14.75 -5.45
C LYS A 173 -15.63 16.21 -5.82
N CYS A 174 -14.38 16.61 -6.01
CA CYS A 174 -14.04 17.99 -6.39
C CYS A 174 -14.73 18.41 -7.69
N ASN A 175 -14.75 17.53 -8.70
CA ASN A 175 -15.43 17.82 -9.96
C ASN A 175 -16.95 17.94 -9.80
N ALA A 176 -17.57 17.13 -8.94
CA ALA A 176 -19.00 17.22 -8.66
C ALA A 176 -19.37 18.54 -7.97
N THR A 177 -18.57 18.99 -6.99
CA THR A 177 -18.78 20.28 -6.32
C THR A 177 -18.63 21.45 -7.28
N LEU A 178 -17.58 21.46 -8.13
CA LEU A 178 -17.41 22.52 -9.14
C LEU A 178 -18.57 22.59 -10.13
N ALA A 179 -19.10 21.44 -10.57
CA ALA A 179 -20.28 21.40 -11.44
C ALA A 179 -21.56 21.89 -10.75
N GLN A 180 -21.66 21.78 -9.42
CA GLN A 180 -22.77 22.31 -8.62
C GLN A 180 -22.63 23.82 -8.39
N ASP A 181 -21.41 24.32 -8.15
CA ASP A 181 -21.15 25.75 -7.97
C ASP A 181 -21.43 26.57 -9.24
N GLU A 182 -21.35 25.96 -10.42
CA GLU A 182 -21.75 26.59 -11.70
C GLU A 182 -23.27 26.62 -11.93
N PHE A 183 -24.07 25.91 -11.10
CA PHE A 183 -25.51 25.75 -11.29
C PHE A 183 -26.29 25.81 -9.95
N GLU A 184 -26.55 27.03 -9.49
CA GLU A 184 -27.47 27.42 -8.39
C GLU A 184 -27.06 27.21 -6.91
N SER A 185 -27.09 28.36 -6.21
CA SER A 185 -27.29 28.50 -4.77
C SER A 185 -28.55 27.75 -4.30
N SER A 186 -28.43 27.06 -3.17
CA SER A 186 -29.49 26.42 -2.37
C SER A 186 -29.90 24.98 -2.74
N SER A 187 -29.12 24.01 -2.26
CA SER A 187 -29.68 22.76 -1.76
C SER A 187 -28.74 22.13 -0.72
N LEU A 188 -29.31 21.76 0.42
CA LEU A 188 -28.64 21.04 1.51
C LEU A 188 -27.98 19.77 0.96
N VAL A 189 -26.67 19.65 1.14
CA VAL A 189 -25.87 18.53 0.65
C VAL A 189 -26.25 17.28 1.45
N ASP A 190 -27.03 16.40 0.84
CA ASP A 190 -27.14 15.02 1.31
C ASP A 190 -25.84 14.33 0.88
N GLU A 191 -24.94 14.05 1.83
CA GLU A 191 -23.72 13.27 1.58
C GLU A 191 -24.14 11.88 1.07
N GLN A 192 -24.30 11.73 -0.25
CA GLN A 192 -24.53 10.43 -0.86
C GLN A 192 -23.36 9.53 -0.46
N PRO A 193 -23.60 8.43 0.29
CA PRO A 193 -22.54 7.56 0.74
C PRO A 193 -21.83 7.01 -0.50
N HIS A 194 -20.53 7.29 -0.59
CA HIS A 194 -19.74 6.79 -1.70
C HIS A 194 -19.83 5.27 -1.76
N PRO A 195 -19.89 4.69 -2.98
CA PRO A 195 -19.92 3.24 -3.11
C PRO A 195 -18.68 2.65 -2.42
N ALA A 196 -18.92 1.64 -1.59
CA ALA A 196 -17.85 0.93 -0.90
C ALA A 196 -16.84 0.39 -1.93
N ARG A 197 -15.54 0.54 -1.65
CA ARG A 197 -14.47 0.06 -2.54
C ARG A 197 -14.68 -1.42 -2.84
N GLN A 198 -14.66 -1.75 -4.12
CA GLN A 198 -14.89 -3.12 -4.57
C GLN A 198 -13.79 -4.06 -4.06
N PRO A 199 -14.16 -5.19 -3.41
CA PRO A 199 -13.21 -6.15 -2.87
C PRO A 199 -12.29 -6.78 -3.92
N THR A 200 -11.07 -7.12 -3.49
CA THR A 200 -10.09 -7.81 -4.33
C THR A 200 -9.95 -9.29 -3.97
N HIS A 201 -10.46 -9.71 -2.82
CA HIS A 201 -10.47 -11.11 -2.40
C HIS A 201 -11.78 -11.43 -1.69
N TYR A 202 -12.27 -12.66 -1.84
CA TYR A 202 -13.53 -13.12 -1.24
C TYR A 202 -13.33 -14.40 -0.45
N TYR A 203 -13.92 -14.46 0.74
CA TYR A 203 -13.99 -15.68 1.55
C TYR A 203 -15.41 -15.86 2.08
N GLY A 204 -16.09 -16.90 1.62
CA GLY A 204 -17.52 -17.08 1.88
C GLY A 204 -18.32 -15.86 1.39
N ASN A 205 -19.13 -15.27 2.25
CA ASN A 205 -19.95 -14.09 1.92
C ASN A 205 -19.27 -12.75 2.26
N SER A 206 -17.96 -12.76 2.53
CA SER A 206 -17.21 -11.56 2.92
C SER A 206 -16.15 -11.21 1.89
N GLY A 207 -16.19 -9.98 1.40
CA GLY A 207 -15.13 -9.38 0.57
C GLY A 207 -14.10 -8.64 1.41
N SER A 208 -12.86 -8.60 0.95
CA SER A 208 -11.78 -7.77 1.49
C SER A 208 -11.01 -7.10 0.37
N VAL A 209 -10.50 -5.89 0.63
CA VAL A 209 -9.53 -5.21 -0.23
C VAL A 209 -8.15 -5.51 0.33
N LEU A 210 -7.32 -6.22 -0.42
CA LEU A 210 -5.97 -6.61 -0.05
C LEU A 210 -4.94 -6.17 -1.11
N ASP A 211 -5.40 -5.92 -2.33
CA ASP A 211 -4.59 -5.51 -3.47
C ASP A 211 -4.72 -4.02 -3.68
N TYR A 212 -3.59 -3.33 -3.64
CA TYR A 212 -3.54 -1.87 -3.69
C TYR A 212 -2.56 -1.40 -4.77
N ILE A 213 -2.79 -0.19 -5.25
CA ILE A 213 -1.81 0.60 -6.00
C ILE A 213 -1.63 1.90 -5.23
N LEU A 214 -0.47 2.04 -4.60
CA LEU A 214 -0.04 3.24 -3.90
C LEU A 214 0.94 4.02 -4.79
N VAL A 215 0.86 5.34 -4.76
CA VAL A 215 1.61 6.24 -5.64
C VAL A 215 2.30 7.34 -4.84
N SER A 216 3.45 7.81 -5.31
CA SER A 216 4.16 8.94 -4.69
C SER A 216 3.43 10.28 -4.90
N SER A 217 3.93 11.34 -4.25
CA SER A 217 3.34 12.68 -4.24
C SER A 217 3.11 13.28 -5.63
N GLU A 218 3.86 12.86 -6.65
CA GLU A 218 3.70 13.36 -8.02
C GLU A 218 2.34 13.03 -8.64
N PHE A 219 1.60 12.07 -8.10
CA PHE A 219 0.25 11.72 -8.56
C PHE A 219 -0.86 12.41 -7.78
N ASN A 220 -0.53 13.12 -6.70
CA ASN A 220 -1.49 13.76 -5.82
C ASN A 220 -1.74 15.21 -6.26
N PRO A 221 -2.97 15.58 -6.68
CA PRO A 221 -3.28 16.92 -7.19
C PRO A 221 -3.14 18.04 -6.15
N THR A 222 -3.12 17.71 -4.86
CA THR A 222 -2.90 18.71 -3.78
C THR A 222 -1.44 19.13 -3.65
N GLN A 223 -0.51 18.37 -4.25
CA GLN A 223 0.93 18.63 -4.15
C GLN A 223 1.35 19.66 -5.20
N GLN A 224 2.18 20.63 -4.79
CA GLN A 224 2.61 21.71 -5.69
C GLN A 224 3.39 21.22 -6.90
N GLN A 225 4.16 20.13 -6.75
CA GLN A 225 5.00 19.55 -7.79
C GLN A 225 4.34 18.32 -8.44
N ASN A 226 3.01 18.22 -8.42
CA ASN A 226 2.34 17.09 -9.05
C ASN A 226 2.59 17.04 -10.56
N LEU A 227 2.85 15.85 -11.05
CA LEU A 227 3.12 15.56 -12.47
C LEU A 227 1.94 14.83 -13.11
N ALA A 228 1.08 14.17 -12.34
CA ALA A 228 -0.10 13.49 -12.83
C ALA A 228 -1.25 13.58 -11.82
N HIS A 229 -2.42 13.14 -12.26
CA HIS A 229 -3.57 12.87 -11.40
C HIS A 229 -4.29 11.61 -11.87
N ILE A 230 -4.90 10.90 -10.92
CA ILE A 230 -5.66 9.67 -11.20
C ILE A 230 -7.01 10.05 -11.81
N ILE A 231 -7.39 9.39 -12.92
CA ILE A 231 -8.61 9.69 -13.69
C ILE A 231 -9.60 8.52 -13.72
N ASP A 232 -9.17 7.30 -13.41
CA ASP A 232 -10.03 6.11 -13.37
C ASP A 232 -9.41 5.08 -12.42
N TYR A 233 -10.25 4.33 -11.73
CA TYR A 233 -9.84 3.20 -10.90
C TYR A 233 -10.87 2.07 -11.03
N LYS A 234 -10.43 0.85 -11.29
CA LYS A 234 -11.29 -0.32 -11.49
C LYS A 234 -10.74 -1.57 -10.82
N THR A 235 -11.65 -2.36 -10.25
CA THR A 235 -11.39 -3.71 -9.75
C THR A 235 -12.13 -4.72 -10.62
N PHE A 236 -11.45 -5.77 -11.08
CA PHE A 236 -12.00 -6.76 -12.01
C PHE A 236 -12.33 -8.09 -11.32
N ASP A 237 -13.36 -8.10 -10.48
CA ASP A 237 -13.73 -9.25 -9.63
C ASP A 237 -14.73 -10.24 -10.24
N ARG A 238 -15.17 -10.02 -11.49
CA ARG A 238 -16.27 -10.80 -12.10
C ARG A 238 -16.07 -12.31 -11.96
N HIS A 239 -14.85 -12.81 -12.18
CA HIS A 239 -14.53 -14.24 -12.11
C HIS A 239 -14.70 -14.81 -10.69
N LEU A 240 -14.63 -13.97 -9.65
CA LEU A 240 -14.83 -14.36 -8.26
C LEU A 240 -16.31 -14.36 -7.87
N VAL A 241 -17.07 -13.36 -8.34
CA VAL A 241 -18.47 -13.18 -7.94
C VAL A 241 -19.48 -13.85 -8.88
N ARG A 242 -19.11 -14.03 -10.15
CA ARG A 242 -19.90 -14.68 -11.21
C ARG A 242 -18.95 -15.51 -12.10
N PRO A 243 -18.40 -16.61 -11.56
CA PRO A 243 -17.47 -17.47 -12.28
C PRO A 243 -18.15 -18.10 -13.50
N ASP A 244 -17.41 -18.14 -14.60
CA ASP A 244 -17.74 -18.89 -15.81
C ASP A 244 -16.64 -19.93 -16.03
N TYR A 245 -16.97 -21.21 -15.91
CA TYR A 245 -15.98 -22.29 -15.88
C TYR A 245 -15.10 -22.35 -17.14
N GLU A 246 -15.67 -22.13 -18.33
CA GLU A 246 -14.92 -22.19 -19.59
C GLU A 246 -13.85 -21.10 -19.68
N ARG A 247 -14.11 -19.95 -19.03
CA ARG A 247 -13.22 -18.79 -19.05
C ARG A 247 -12.32 -18.70 -17.82
N ASP A 248 -12.82 -19.13 -16.66
CA ASP A 248 -12.28 -18.77 -15.34
C ASP A 248 -11.67 -19.96 -14.60
N SER A 249 -11.65 -21.17 -15.18
CA SER A 249 -11.11 -22.37 -14.55
C SER A 249 -9.64 -22.23 -14.10
N ASP A 250 -8.84 -21.45 -14.83
CA ASP A 250 -7.44 -21.12 -14.50
C ASP A 250 -7.28 -19.64 -14.05
N SER A 251 -8.35 -18.99 -13.60
CA SER A 251 -8.28 -17.61 -13.11
C SER A 251 -7.68 -17.50 -11.72
N THR A 252 -7.21 -16.29 -11.42
CA THR A 252 -6.71 -15.88 -10.09
C THR A 252 -7.83 -15.93 -9.04
N ASP A 253 -7.47 -16.16 -7.77
CA ASP A 253 -8.38 -16.06 -6.61
C ASP A 253 -8.46 -14.61 -6.05
N HIS A 254 -7.72 -13.69 -6.67
CA HIS A 254 -7.75 -12.24 -6.42
C HIS A 254 -8.21 -11.47 -7.65
N ALA A 255 -8.93 -10.36 -7.43
CA ALA A 255 -9.38 -9.45 -8.47
C ALA A 255 -8.26 -8.46 -8.83
N PRO A 256 -7.85 -8.39 -10.11
CA PRO A 256 -6.91 -7.38 -10.56
C PRO A 256 -7.44 -5.97 -10.34
N VAL A 257 -6.54 -5.09 -9.95
CA VAL A 257 -6.77 -3.65 -9.81
C VAL A 257 -6.10 -2.92 -10.96
N MET A 258 -6.77 -1.91 -11.50
CA MET A 258 -6.24 -1.00 -12.50
C MET A 258 -6.51 0.43 -12.10
N MET A 259 -5.48 1.26 -12.17
CA MET A 259 -5.63 2.70 -12.19
C MET A 259 -5.28 3.25 -13.58
N ARG A 260 -5.87 4.40 -13.93
CA ARG A 260 -5.45 5.22 -15.06
C ARG A 260 -5.15 6.62 -14.54
N PHE A 261 -4.12 7.24 -15.07
CA PHE A 261 -3.73 8.59 -14.72
C PHE A 261 -3.47 9.41 -15.98
N CYS A 262 -3.62 10.73 -15.86
CA CYS A 262 -3.28 11.69 -16.90
C CYS A 262 -2.06 12.48 -16.45
N VAL A 263 -1.08 12.65 -17.34
CA VAL A 263 0.09 13.48 -17.07
C VAL A 263 -0.27 14.94 -17.28
N ARG A 264 0.17 15.80 -16.37
CA ARG A 264 0.05 17.24 -16.46
C ARG A 264 1.03 17.74 -17.52
N THR A 265 0.50 18.23 -18.63
CA THR A 265 1.25 18.83 -19.74
C THR A 265 1.49 20.31 -19.50
#